data_AF-T2SDY6-F1
#
_entry.id   AF-T2SDY6-F1
#
_cell.length_a   1.000
_cell.length_b   1.000
_cell.length_c   1.000
_cell.angle_alpha   90.00
_cell.angle_beta   90.00
_cell.angle_gamma   90.00
#
_symmetry.space_group_name_H-M   'P 1'
#
loop_
_entity.id
_entity.type
_entity.pdbx_description
1 polymer ?
#
loop_
_entity_poly.entity_id
_entity_poly.type
_entity_poly.pdbx_seq_one_letter_code
_entity_poly.pdbx_strand_id
1 'polypeptide(L)'
;MHGVIDDILKIYENLGYRVEFKVLNSAWYGSATKRERLIIVAIRNDLPFNFIFPKPTHLSDEINTKLDFKDLPASFKKPFLIRDAFNLIDYSNLDDTDNLSTQHSPKTIECFKYIQEGKNIQECIESLPKHLQISKFYSRGNTMRLKMDALSPTLVPGHSNFPLHPTEHRSITIREAASITGFPTSYKFFGSHTKRCEQVGNAVPIALSSAIAKEVKKFLDSLKSKTI
;
A
#
# COMPACT_ATOMS: atom_id res chain seq x y z
N MET A 1 32.11 4.25 -2.19
CA MET A 1 31.04 3.30 -1.82
C MET A 1 29.94 3.49 -2.85
N HIS A 2 29.75 2.55 -3.76
CA HIS A 2 28.67 2.62 -4.75
C HIS A 2 27.38 2.15 -4.10
N GLY A 3 26.27 2.86 -4.32
CA GLY A 3 24.97 2.48 -3.77
C GLY A 3 24.35 1.33 -4.56
N VAL A 4 23.37 0.63 -3.96
CA VAL A 4 22.65 -0.48 -4.63
C VAL A 4 22.03 -0.05 -5.98
N ILE A 5 21.55 1.20 -6.07
CA ILE A 5 21.02 1.75 -7.33
C ILE A 5 22.14 1.88 -8.37
N ASP A 6 23.31 2.38 -7.99
CA ASP A 6 24.45 2.53 -8.90
C ASP A 6 24.88 1.18 -9.48
N ASP A 7 24.87 0.13 -8.65
CA ASP A 7 25.20 -1.23 -9.09
C ASP A 7 24.16 -1.76 -10.09
N ILE A 8 22.86 -1.54 -9.83
CA ILE A 8 21.79 -1.90 -10.76
C ILE A 8 21.98 -1.16 -12.10
N LEU A 9 22.23 0.15 -12.06
CA LEU A 9 22.43 0.96 -13.27
C LEU A 9 23.60 0.43 -14.11
N LYS A 10 24.74 0.17 -13.48
CA LYS A 10 25.93 -0.37 -14.16
C LYS A 10 25.67 -1.75 -14.77
N ILE A 11 24.96 -2.64 -14.08
CA ILE A 11 24.64 -3.97 -14.59
C ILE A 11 23.80 -3.85 -15.86
N TYR A 12 22.73 -3.05 -15.84
CA TYR A 12 21.86 -2.89 -17.01
C TYR A 12 22.53 -2.14 -18.16
N GLU A 13 23.35 -1.13 -17.86
CA GLU A 13 24.14 -0.43 -18.87
C GLU A 13 25.08 -1.38 -19.62
N ASN A 14 25.81 -2.24 -18.90
CA ASN A 14 26.67 -3.27 -19.49
C ASN A 14 25.90 -4.32 -20.31
N LEU A 15 24.62 -4.54 -19.98
CA LEU A 15 23.72 -5.42 -20.74
C LEU A 15 23.08 -4.74 -21.97
N GLY A 16 23.41 -3.46 -22.24
CA GLY A 16 22.86 -2.72 -23.37
C GLY A 16 21.46 -2.13 -23.13
N TYR A 17 21.14 -1.80 -21.87
CA TYR A 17 19.91 -1.13 -21.48
C TYR A 17 20.21 0.27 -20.95
N ARG A 18 19.33 1.23 -21.27
CA ARG A 18 19.21 2.49 -20.52
C ARG A 18 18.20 2.29 -19.41
N VAL A 19 18.46 2.89 -18.25
CA VAL A 19 17.61 2.72 -17.08
C VAL A 19 17.10 4.07 -16.61
N GLU A 20 15.80 4.12 -16.33
CA GLU A 20 15.14 5.25 -15.69
C GLU A 20 14.48 4.77 -14.39
N PHE A 21 14.42 5.61 -13.36
CA PHE A 21 13.74 5.27 -12.12
C PHE A 21 13.02 6.45 -11.49
N LYS A 22 11.97 6.16 -10.72
CA LYS A 22 11.23 7.17 -9.96
C LYS A 22 10.61 6.57 -8.69
N VAL A 23 10.55 7.35 -7.62
CA VAL A 23 9.78 6.99 -6.42
C VAL A 23 8.34 7.43 -6.65
N LEU A 24 7.40 6.48 -6.61
CA LEU A 24 5.98 6.70 -6.81
C LEU A 24 5.21 6.36 -5.53
N ASN A 25 4.26 7.21 -5.14
CA ASN A 25 3.31 6.92 -4.07
C ASN A 25 2.00 6.38 -4.65
N SER A 26 1.53 5.22 -4.18
CA SER A 26 0.27 4.62 -4.62
C SER A 26 -0.96 5.51 -4.43
N ALA A 27 -0.98 6.36 -3.40
CA ALA A 27 -2.09 7.26 -3.13
C ALA A 27 -2.31 8.26 -4.27
N TRP A 28 -1.26 8.62 -5.03
CA TRP A 28 -1.37 9.49 -6.21
C TRP A 28 -2.24 8.90 -7.34
N TYR A 29 -2.49 7.60 -7.32
CA TYR A 29 -3.18 6.87 -8.38
C TYR A 29 -4.57 6.37 -7.95
N GLY A 30 -5.06 6.78 -6.77
CA GLY A 30 -6.37 6.38 -6.26
C GLY A 30 -6.34 5.16 -5.36
N SER A 31 -5.22 4.87 -4.71
CA SER A 31 -5.14 3.86 -3.66
C SER A 31 -5.46 4.45 -2.29
N ALA A 32 -6.09 3.67 -1.42
CA ALA A 32 -6.33 4.05 -0.01
C ALA A 32 -5.10 3.94 0.89
N THR A 33 -3.94 3.54 0.37
CA THR A 33 -2.69 3.46 1.14
C THR A 33 -1.62 4.41 0.61
N LYS A 34 -0.93 5.08 1.53
CA LYS A 34 0.32 5.85 1.28
C LYS A 34 1.49 4.87 1.29
N ARG A 35 1.82 4.35 0.11
CA ARG A 35 2.90 3.38 -0.06
C ARG A 35 3.82 3.82 -1.18
N GLU A 36 5.03 4.20 -0.79
CA GLU A 36 6.09 4.56 -1.73
C GLU A 36 6.76 3.32 -2.30
N ARG A 37 7.09 3.40 -3.59
CA ARG A 37 7.84 2.39 -4.33
C ARG A 37 8.84 3.04 -5.25
N LEU A 38 10.10 2.59 -5.18
CA LEU A 38 11.06 2.82 -6.24
C LEU A 38 10.68 1.93 -7.43
N ILE A 39 10.36 2.56 -8.55
CA ILE A 39 10.07 1.88 -9.81
C ILE A 39 11.26 2.11 -10.73
N ILE A 40 11.84 1.02 -11.22
CA ILE A 40 12.98 1.01 -12.14
C ILE A 40 12.48 0.42 -13.47
N VAL A 41 12.76 1.12 -14.56
CA VAL A 41 12.42 0.70 -15.92
C VAL A 41 13.70 0.64 -16.73
N ALA A 42 14.04 -0.55 -17.22
CA ALA A 42 15.18 -0.78 -18.10
C ALA A 42 14.67 -0.97 -19.54
N ILE A 43 15.20 -0.19 -20.47
CA ILE A 43 14.81 -0.20 -21.88
C ILE A 43 16.04 -0.52 -22.72
N ARG A 44 15.92 -1.47 -23.65
CA ARG A 44 17.02 -1.87 -24.53
C ARG A 44 17.44 -0.68 -25.43
N ASN A 45 18.75 -0.48 -25.61
CA ASN A 45 19.31 0.72 -26.24
C ASN A 45 18.93 0.93 -27.70
N ASP A 46 18.59 -0.14 -28.43
CA ASP A 46 18.13 -0.11 -29.81
C ASP A 46 16.67 0.36 -29.97
N LEU A 47 15.89 0.42 -28.88
CA LEU A 47 14.52 0.91 -28.93
C LEU A 47 14.48 2.45 -28.96
N PRO A 48 13.70 3.09 -29.85
CA PRO A 48 13.85 4.52 -30.16
C PRO A 48 13.13 5.49 -29.21
N PHE A 49 12.39 5.01 -28.20
CA PHE A 49 11.56 5.86 -27.34
C PHE A 49 11.96 5.74 -25.87
N ASN A 50 11.75 6.79 -25.07
CA ASN A 50 11.92 6.73 -23.62
C ASN A 50 10.60 6.37 -22.93
N PHE A 51 10.70 5.83 -21.72
CA PHE A 51 9.52 5.52 -20.92
C PHE A 51 9.06 6.78 -20.19
N ILE A 52 7.75 7.00 -20.12
CA ILE A 52 7.19 8.13 -19.37
C ILE A 52 6.46 7.54 -18.17
N PHE A 53 6.90 7.90 -16.96
CA PHE A 53 6.23 7.47 -15.74
C PHE A 53 4.81 8.05 -15.63
N PRO A 54 3.86 7.30 -15.04
CA PRO A 54 2.49 7.77 -14.91
C PRO A 54 2.43 9.02 -14.02
N LYS A 55 1.81 10.08 -14.54
CA LYS A 55 1.61 11.31 -13.77
C LYS A 55 0.60 11.09 -12.64
N PRO A 56 0.79 11.73 -11.47
CA PRO A 56 -0.16 11.66 -10.37
C PRO A 56 -1.53 12.21 -10.77
N THR A 57 -2.60 11.61 -10.26
CA THR A 57 -4.00 11.97 -10.54
C THR A 57 -4.77 12.38 -9.30
N HIS A 58 -4.28 12.01 -8.11
CA HIS A 58 -4.86 12.30 -6.81
C HIS A 58 -3.81 12.99 -5.93
N LEU A 59 -4.23 13.96 -5.12
CA LEU A 59 -3.35 14.65 -4.19
C LEU A 59 -4.15 15.18 -2.99
N SER A 60 -3.47 15.32 -1.85
CA SER A 60 -3.97 15.96 -0.64
C SER A 60 -2.80 16.26 0.29
N ASP A 61 -3.01 17.12 1.29
CA ASP A 61 -2.01 17.45 2.31
C ASP A 61 -1.55 16.25 3.14
N GLU A 62 -2.32 15.15 3.17
CA GLU A 62 -1.90 13.91 3.84
C GLU A 62 -0.80 13.14 3.10
N ILE A 63 -0.54 13.44 1.82
CA ILE A 63 0.44 12.75 0.98
C ILE A 63 1.73 13.56 0.95
N ASN A 64 2.62 13.25 1.89
CA ASN A 64 3.86 14.00 2.11
C ASN A 64 5.02 13.63 1.16
N THR A 65 4.81 12.67 0.25
CA THR A 65 5.83 12.27 -0.72
C THR A 65 6.16 13.44 -1.64
N LYS A 66 7.45 13.74 -1.81
CA LYS A 66 7.91 14.80 -2.71
C LYS A 66 7.47 14.50 -4.16
N LEU A 67 6.72 15.41 -4.75
CA LEU A 67 6.38 15.36 -6.18
C LEU A 67 7.59 15.77 -7.01
N ASP A 68 8.11 14.83 -7.78
CA ASP A 68 9.19 15.05 -8.73
C ASP A 68 8.64 14.78 -10.15
N PHE A 69 7.84 15.71 -10.68
CA PHE A 69 7.27 15.61 -12.02
C PHE A 69 7.31 16.97 -12.72
N LYS A 70 7.53 16.94 -14.04
CA LYS A 70 7.32 18.09 -14.92
C LYS A 70 5.89 18.06 -15.46
N ASP A 71 5.32 19.24 -15.70
CA ASP A 71 4.01 19.44 -16.33
C ASP A 71 2.88 18.65 -15.64
N LEU A 72 2.70 18.91 -14.34
CA LEU A 72 1.62 18.33 -13.54
C LEU A 72 0.23 18.74 -14.10
N PRO A 73 -0.82 17.94 -13.85
CA PRO A 73 -2.18 18.32 -14.25
C PRO A 73 -2.61 19.60 -13.53
N ALA A 74 -3.50 20.37 -14.16
CA ALA A 74 -4.02 21.62 -13.60
C ALA A 74 -4.85 21.41 -12.31
N SER A 75 -5.40 20.21 -12.11
CA SER A 75 -6.13 19.84 -10.91
C SER A 75 -5.96 18.37 -10.56
N PHE A 76 -6.15 18.06 -9.28
CA PHE A 76 -6.07 16.70 -8.73
C PHE A 76 -7.42 16.26 -8.19
N LYS A 77 -7.70 14.96 -8.27
CA LYS A 77 -8.83 14.33 -7.60
C LYS A 77 -8.56 14.21 -6.10
N LYS A 78 -9.62 14.17 -5.30
CA LYS A 78 -9.53 13.84 -3.88
C LYS A 78 -9.05 12.40 -3.70
N PRO A 79 -8.22 12.08 -2.70
CA PRO A 79 -7.76 10.72 -2.45
C PRO A 79 -8.91 9.75 -2.16
N PHE A 80 -8.68 8.48 -2.47
CA PHE A 80 -9.54 7.37 -2.08
C PHE A 80 -9.21 6.99 -0.64
N LEU A 81 -10.16 7.02 0.29
CA LEU A 81 -9.90 6.86 1.73
C LEU A 81 -10.17 5.43 2.22
N ILE A 82 -9.80 5.13 3.46
CA ILE A 82 -10.09 3.82 4.09
C ILE A 82 -11.61 3.54 4.10
N ARG A 83 -12.43 4.55 4.42
CA ARG A 83 -13.89 4.45 4.35
C ARG A 83 -14.37 3.98 2.98
N ASP A 84 -13.84 4.56 1.90
CA ASP A 84 -14.24 4.22 0.54
C ASP A 84 -13.87 2.77 0.20
N ALA A 85 -12.69 2.32 0.64
CA ALA A 85 -12.26 0.93 0.48
C ALA A 85 -13.18 -0.04 1.26
N PHE A 86 -13.55 0.30 2.49
CA PHE A 86 -14.39 -0.58 3.32
C PHE A 86 -15.82 -0.68 2.79
N ASN A 87 -16.35 0.42 2.23
CA ASN A 87 -17.69 0.44 1.62
C ASN A 87 -17.83 -0.49 0.40
N LEU A 88 -16.73 -0.97 -0.18
CA LEU A 88 -16.76 -1.95 -1.27
C LEU A 88 -17.04 -3.38 -0.78
N ILE A 89 -16.88 -3.66 0.50
CA ILE A 89 -16.91 -5.01 1.07
C ILE A 89 -18.35 -5.40 1.39
N ASP A 90 -18.78 -6.56 0.90
CA ASP A 90 -20.01 -7.19 1.35
C ASP A 90 -19.74 -7.97 2.63
N TYR A 91 -20.02 -7.33 3.77
CA TYR A 91 -19.87 -7.94 5.09
C TYR A 91 -20.89 -9.04 5.40
N SER A 92 -21.95 -9.17 4.59
CA SER A 92 -22.95 -10.23 4.76
C SER A 92 -22.52 -11.56 4.13
N ASN A 93 -21.49 -11.56 3.28
CA ASN A 93 -20.98 -12.76 2.64
C ASN A 93 -20.14 -13.60 3.62
N LEU A 94 -20.79 -14.61 4.21
CA LEU A 94 -20.17 -15.52 5.17
C LEU A 94 -19.22 -16.55 4.52
N ASP A 95 -19.27 -16.72 3.19
CA ASP A 95 -18.37 -17.62 2.47
C ASP A 95 -16.98 -17.00 2.26
N ASP A 96 -16.85 -15.68 2.42
CA ASP A 96 -15.57 -15.00 2.33
C ASP A 96 -14.76 -15.16 3.62
N THR A 97 -13.99 -16.24 3.68
CA THR A 97 -13.12 -16.51 4.84
C THR A 97 -12.08 -15.42 5.12
N ASP A 98 -11.75 -14.57 4.14
CA ASP A 98 -10.83 -13.44 4.33
C ASP A 98 -11.51 -12.24 4.99
N ASN A 99 -12.84 -12.22 5.04
CA ASN A 99 -13.64 -11.24 5.77
C ASN A 99 -13.85 -11.62 7.25
N LEU A 100 -13.36 -12.80 7.67
CA LEU A 100 -13.44 -13.21 9.06
C LEU A 100 -12.39 -12.50 9.91
N SER A 101 -12.83 -11.99 11.05
CA SER A 101 -11.97 -11.33 12.01
C SER A 101 -11.13 -12.32 12.80
N THR A 102 -9.88 -11.96 13.08
CA THR A 102 -9.04 -12.72 14.00
C THR A 102 -9.57 -12.60 15.43
N GLN A 103 -9.56 -13.73 16.14
CA GLN A 103 -9.89 -13.76 17.56
C GLN A 103 -8.67 -13.31 18.38
N HIS A 104 -8.88 -12.40 19.31
CA HIS A 104 -7.85 -11.82 20.16
C HIS A 104 -8.07 -12.22 21.62
N SER A 105 -6.98 -12.31 22.39
CA SER A 105 -7.09 -12.61 23.82
C SER A 105 -7.87 -11.49 24.56
N PRO A 106 -8.57 -11.78 25.68
CA PRO A 106 -9.28 -10.75 26.45
C PRO A 106 -8.37 -9.57 26.85
N LYS A 107 -7.12 -9.86 27.23
CA LYS A 107 -6.11 -8.86 27.57
C LYS A 107 -5.74 -7.96 26.37
N THR A 108 -5.64 -8.55 25.18
CA THR A 108 -5.37 -7.81 23.94
C THR A 108 -6.54 -6.91 23.58
N ILE A 109 -7.77 -7.40 23.69
CA ILE A 109 -8.99 -6.61 23.45
C ILE A 109 -9.08 -5.45 24.45
N GLU A 110 -8.79 -5.69 25.73
CA GLU A 110 -8.73 -4.65 26.76
C GLU A 110 -7.75 -3.55 26.36
N CYS A 111 -6.55 -3.92 25.91
CA CYS A 111 -5.56 -2.96 25.40
C CYS A 111 -6.07 -2.16 24.19
N PHE A 112 -6.74 -2.81 23.23
CA PHE A 112 -7.27 -2.14 22.05
C PHE A 112 -8.31 -1.07 22.35
N LYS A 113 -9.02 -1.14 23.49
CA LYS A 113 -10.00 -0.11 23.91
C LYS A 113 -9.35 1.24 24.23
N TYR A 114 -8.07 1.27 24.59
CA TYR A 114 -7.35 2.49 24.96
C TYR A 114 -6.70 3.20 23.77
N ILE A 115 -6.58 2.52 22.63
CA ILE A 115 -5.95 3.07 21.43
C ILE A 115 -7.02 3.87 20.69
N GLN A 116 -6.87 5.19 20.63
CA GLN A 116 -7.82 6.08 19.95
C GLN A 116 -7.68 6.01 18.42
N GLU A 117 -8.70 6.44 17.69
CA GLU A 117 -8.69 6.44 16.21
C GLU A 117 -7.48 7.22 15.66
N GLY A 118 -6.77 6.63 14.71
CA GLY A 118 -5.56 7.23 14.12
C GLY A 118 -4.32 7.24 15.03
N LYS A 119 -4.39 6.69 16.25
CA LYS A 119 -3.28 6.66 17.21
C LYS A 119 -2.57 5.33 17.25
N ASN A 120 -1.28 5.38 17.57
CA ASN A 120 -0.49 4.21 17.93
C ASN A 120 -0.59 3.96 19.44
N ILE A 121 -0.51 2.69 19.87
CA ILE A 121 -0.43 2.33 21.29
C ILE A 121 0.64 3.13 22.07
N GLN A 122 1.77 3.46 21.44
CA GLN A 122 2.83 4.27 22.06
C GLN A 122 2.35 5.65 22.50
N GLU A 123 1.45 6.27 21.73
CA GLU A 123 0.85 7.57 22.04
C GLU A 123 -0.20 7.47 23.16
N CYS A 124 -0.64 6.26 23.51
CA CYS A 124 -1.66 6.02 24.52
C CYS A 124 -1.09 5.38 25.80
N ILE A 125 0.22 5.11 25.89
CA ILE A 125 0.83 4.36 27.02
C ILE A 125 0.44 4.92 28.39
N GLU A 126 0.41 6.25 28.52
CA GLU A 126 0.10 6.92 29.79
C GLU A 126 -1.32 6.65 30.28
N SER A 127 -2.27 6.41 29.37
CA SER A 127 -3.66 6.09 29.71
C SER A 127 -3.89 4.59 29.95
N LEU A 128 -2.91 3.73 29.62
CA LEU A 128 -3.02 2.29 29.83
C LEU A 128 -2.88 1.95 31.33
N PRO A 129 -3.73 1.07 31.88
CA PRO A 129 -3.51 0.44 33.18
C PRO A 129 -2.14 -0.24 33.29
N LYS A 130 -1.52 -0.19 34.48
CA LYS A 130 -0.17 -0.75 34.72
C LYS A 130 -0.03 -2.23 34.32
N HIS A 131 -1.09 -3.05 34.47
CA HIS A 131 -1.05 -4.47 34.08
C HIS A 131 -1.06 -4.71 32.55
N LEU A 132 -1.40 -3.68 31.77
CA LEU A 132 -1.37 -3.67 30.30
C LEU A 132 -0.11 -3.00 29.73
N GLN A 133 0.60 -2.20 30.54
CA GLN A 133 1.88 -1.58 30.18
C GLN A 133 3.00 -2.63 30.12
N ILE A 134 2.98 -3.49 29.11
CA ILE A 134 4.03 -4.49 28.89
C ILE A 134 5.05 -3.91 27.92
N SER A 135 6.33 -3.94 28.27
CA SER A 135 7.45 -3.44 27.44
C SER A 135 7.59 -4.10 26.06
N LYS A 136 6.88 -5.21 25.79
CA LYS A 136 7.05 -6.05 24.59
C LYS A 136 5.96 -5.90 23.52
N PHE A 137 4.89 -5.12 23.73
CA PHE A 137 3.80 -4.97 22.75
C PHE A 137 4.04 -3.92 21.65
N TYR A 138 5.21 -3.28 21.65
CA TYR A 138 5.49 -2.13 20.79
C TYR A 138 6.12 -2.48 19.44
N SER A 139 5.76 -3.63 18.82
CA SER A 139 6.30 -3.96 17.51
C SER A 139 5.57 -3.19 16.41
N ARG A 140 6.26 -2.19 15.83
CA ARG A 140 6.07 -1.58 14.49
C ARG A 140 4.72 -1.88 13.78
N GLY A 141 3.75 -0.98 13.94
CA GLY A 141 2.64 -0.76 13.00
C GLY A 141 1.35 -1.56 13.21
N ASN A 142 1.40 -2.77 13.77
CA ASN A 142 0.20 -3.61 13.95
C ASN A 142 -0.71 -3.18 15.12
N THR A 143 -0.20 -2.38 16.05
CA THR A 143 -0.92 -1.80 17.21
C THR A 143 -1.35 -0.35 16.98
N MET A 144 -1.44 0.07 15.72
CA MET A 144 -1.98 1.37 15.34
C MET A 144 -3.44 1.20 14.94
N ARG A 145 -4.32 2.07 15.44
CA ARG A 145 -5.71 2.13 14.99
C ARG A 145 -5.82 3.00 13.75
N LEU A 146 -6.43 2.46 12.70
CA LEU A 146 -6.69 3.20 11.48
C LEU A 146 -7.74 4.30 11.72
N LYS A 147 -7.89 5.20 10.76
CA LYS A 147 -8.91 6.27 10.78
C LYS A 147 -9.74 6.19 9.50
N MET A 148 -11.07 6.21 9.61
CA MET A 148 -11.95 6.04 8.45
C MET A 148 -11.73 7.13 7.39
N ASP A 149 -11.62 8.38 7.84
CA ASP A 149 -11.44 9.55 7.00
C ASP A 149 -9.97 9.94 6.86
N ALA A 150 -9.12 8.95 6.58
CA ALA A 150 -7.71 9.15 6.29
C ALA A 150 -7.19 8.10 5.32
N LEU A 151 -6.02 8.36 4.74
CA LEU A 151 -5.27 7.34 4.01
C LEU A 151 -4.60 6.36 4.98
N SER A 152 -4.68 5.08 4.66
CA SER A 152 -3.94 4.05 5.38
C SER A 152 -2.43 4.26 5.22
N PRO A 153 -1.61 4.03 6.25
CA PRO A 153 -0.18 3.90 6.05
C PRO A 153 0.14 2.61 5.28
N THR A 154 1.43 2.34 5.14
CA THR A 154 1.90 1.09 4.53
C THR A 154 1.44 -0.10 5.37
N LEU A 155 0.54 -0.91 4.83
CA LEU A 155 0.13 -2.17 5.45
C LEU A 155 1.29 -3.16 5.43
N VAL A 156 1.76 -3.53 6.63
CA VAL A 156 2.78 -4.56 6.84
C VAL A 156 2.21 -5.56 7.85
N PRO A 157 2.16 -6.85 7.52
CA PRO A 157 1.63 -7.86 8.43
C PRO A 157 2.68 -8.15 9.51
N GLY A 158 2.49 -7.56 10.70
CA GLY A 158 3.36 -7.78 11.86
C GLY A 158 2.88 -8.99 12.66
N HIS A 159 3.66 -10.08 12.68
CA HIS A 159 3.26 -11.36 13.29
C HIS A 159 1.91 -11.87 12.77
N SER A 160 1.69 -11.76 11.46
CA SER A 160 0.43 -12.14 10.79
C SER A 160 -0.80 -11.30 11.15
N ASN A 161 -0.61 -10.09 11.71
CA ASN A 161 -1.71 -9.18 11.99
C ASN A 161 -1.50 -7.83 11.32
N PHE A 162 -2.60 -7.27 10.82
CA PHE A 162 -2.68 -5.91 10.31
C PHE A 162 -3.05 -4.91 11.43
N PRO A 163 -2.96 -3.59 11.15
CA PRO A 163 -3.41 -2.54 12.06
C PRO A 163 -4.86 -2.74 12.56
N LEU A 164 -5.24 -2.01 13.61
CA LEU A 164 -6.57 -2.12 14.20
C LEU A 164 -7.63 -1.45 13.34
N HIS A 165 -8.82 -2.06 13.33
CA HIS A 165 -10.01 -1.50 12.71
C HIS A 165 -10.30 -0.10 13.28
N PRO A 166 -10.74 0.89 12.49
CA PRO A 166 -10.93 2.25 12.98
C PRO A 166 -11.87 2.35 14.19
N THR A 167 -12.93 1.58 14.23
CA THR A 167 -13.96 1.65 15.30
C THR A 167 -14.02 0.40 16.18
N GLU A 168 -13.51 -0.74 15.74
CA GLU A 168 -13.69 -2.02 16.42
C GLU A 168 -12.42 -2.44 17.17
N HIS A 169 -12.56 -3.23 18.23
CA HIS A 169 -11.42 -3.68 19.05
C HIS A 169 -10.82 -4.99 18.50
N ARG A 170 -10.41 -4.96 17.24
CA ARG A 170 -9.75 -6.05 16.52
C ARG A 170 -8.78 -5.51 15.47
N SER A 171 -7.87 -6.35 15.00
CA SER A 171 -7.17 -6.10 13.73
C SER A 171 -8.16 -6.06 12.56
N ILE A 172 -7.81 -5.32 11.51
CA ILE A 172 -8.55 -5.41 10.24
C ILE A 172 -8.45 -6.82 9.65
N THR A 173 -9.49 -7.22 8.93
CA THR A 173 -9.54 -8.52 8.24
C THR A 173 -8.59 -8.53 7.04
N ILE A 174 -8.34 -9.73 6.48
CA ILE A 174 -7.56 -9.85 5.25
C ILE A 174 -8.29 -9.14 4.10
N ARG A 175 -9.63 -9.24 4.04
CA ARG A 175 -10.46 -8.57 3.02
C ARG A 175 -10.40 -7.05 3.14
N GLU A 176 -10.46 -6.51 4.35
CA GLU A 176 -10.30 -5.07 4.62
C GLU A 176 -8.92 -4.57 4.17
N ALA A 177 -7.85 -5.30 4.51
CA ALA A 177 -6.50 -4.99 4.06
C ALA A 177 -6.38 -5.07 2.53
N ALA A 178 -6.95 -6.10 1.91
CA ALA A 178 -6.96 -6.30 0.47
C ALA A 178 -7.70 -5.17 -0.25
N SER A 179 -8.84 -4.72 0.29
CA SER A 179 -9.60 -3.60 -0.25
C SER A 179 -8.81 -2.29 -0.18
N ILE A 180 -8.14 -2.00 0.94
CA ILE A 180 -7.23 -0.84 1.05
C ILE A 180 -6.11 -0.89 -0.01
N THR A 181 -5.54 -2.08 -0.23
CA THR A 181 -4.52 -2.30 -1.28
C THR A 181 -5.09 -2.20 -2.70
N GLY A 182 -6.42 -2.27 -2.85
CA GLY A 182 -7.15 -2.12 -4.11
C GLY A 182 -7.42 -3.42 -4.85
N PHE A 183 -7.33 -4.57 -4.18
CA PHE A 183 -7.72 -5.84 -4.77
C PHE A 183 -9.24 -5.86 -5.06
N PRO A 184 -9.66 -6.49 -6.17
CA PRO A 184 -11.08 -6.80 -6.37
C PRO A 184 -11.64 -7.61 -5.20
N THR A 185 -12.89 -7.36 -4.83
CA THR A 185 -13.57 -8.09 -3.74
C THR A 185 -13.67 -9.59 -4.00
N SER A 186 -13.71 -10.00 -5.28
CA SER A 186 -13.71 -11.40 -5.71
C SER A 186 -12.33 -12.06 -5.73
N TYR A 187 -11.24 -11.33 -5.44
CA TYR A 187 -9.89 -11.89 -5.44
C TYR A 187 -9.70 -12.87 -4.27
N LYS A 188 -9.16 -14.06 -4.58
CA LYS A 188 -8.97 -15.15 -3.62
C LYS A 188 -7.52 -15.27 -3.19
N PHE A 189 -7.28 -15.34 -1.89
CA PHE A 189 -5.96 -15.61 -1.32
C PHE A 189 -5.87 -17.05 -0.83
N PHE A 190 -4.69 -17.66 -0.93
CA PHE A 190 -4.51 -19.09 -0.63
C PHE A 190 -3.48 -19.32 0.48
N GLY A 191 -3.64 -20.44 1.20
CA GLY A 191 -2.73 -20.84 2.27
C GLY A 191 -3.20 -20.42 3.66
N SER A 192 -2.30 -20.51 4.64
CA SER A 192 -2.60 -20.14 6.03
C SER A 192 -2.92 -18.65 6.18
N HIS A 193 -3.55 -18.26 7.30
CA HIS A 193 -3.81 -16.85 7.61
C HIS A 193 -2.55 -15.98 7.44
N THR A 194 -1.42 -16.41 7.99
CA THR A 194 -0.12 -15.76 7.83
C THR A 194 0.26 -15.57 6.36
N LYS A 195 0.13 -16.61 5.54
CA LYS A 195 0.46 -16.52 4.10
C LYS A 195 -0.46 -15.59 3.33
N ARG A 196 -1.74 -15.52 3.70
CA ARG A 196 -2.69 -14.59 3.09
C ARG A 196 -2.38 -13.14 3.51
N CYS A 197 -2.04 -12.90 4.77
CA CYS A 197 -1.53 -11.61 5.23
C CYS A 197 -0.25 -11.19 4.49
N GLU A 198 0.71 -12.11 4.31
CA GLU A 198 1.94 -11.86 3.54
C GLU A 198 1.63 -11.48 2.08
N GLN A 199 0.71 -12.20 1.42
CA GLN A 199 0.30 -11.90 0.03
C GLN A 199 -0.23 -10.46 -0.10
N VAL A 200 -1.17 -10.07 0.75
CA VAL A 200 -1.75 -8.71 0.73
C VAL A 200 -0.68 -7.67 1.10
N GLY A 201 0.06 -7.92 2.17
CA GLY A 201 1.05 -6.99 2.72
C GLY A 201 2.25 -6.74 1.81
N ASN A 202 2.66 -7.74 1.02
CA ASN A 202 3.79 -7.63 0.11
C ASN A 202 3.40 -7.11 -1.28
N ALA A 203 2.12 -7.20 -1.64
CA ALA A 203 1.62 -6.73 -2.93
C ALA A 203 1.95 -5.26 -3.19
N VAL A 204 2.08 -4.94 -4.48
CA VAL A 204 2.07 -3.55 -4.96
C VAL A 204 0.60 -3.13 -5.07
N PRO A 205 0.22 -1.94 -4.54
CA PRO A 205 -1.15 -1.46 -4.65
C PRO A 205 -1.65 -1.44 -6.08
N ILE A 206 -2.87 -1.95 -6.29
CA ILE A 206 -3.39 -2.25 -7.63
C ILE A 206 -3.52 -1.00 -8.49
N ALA A 207 -3.89 0.13 -7.88
CA ALA A 207 -3.98 1.42 -8.57
C ALA A 207 -2.63 1.88 -9.13
N LEU A 208 -1.53 1.70 -8.38
CA LEU A 208 -0.18 2.03 -8.84
C LEU A 208 0.24 1.09 -9.99
N SER A 209 0.03 -0.22 -9.82
CA SER A 209 0.34 -1.21 -10.85
C SER A 209 -0.43 -0.94 -12.14
N SER A 210 -1.71 -0.59 -12.04
CA SER A 210 -2.56 -0.22 -13.18
C SER A 210 -2.07 1.04 -13.90
N ALA A 211 -1.66 2.07 -13.14
CA ALA A 211 -1.11 3.30 -13.72
C ALA A 211 0.20 3.03 -14.48
N ILE A 212 1.11 2.24 -13.91
CA ILE A 212 2.36 1.85 -14.57
C ILE A 212 2.06 1.01 -15.82
N ALA A 213 1.18 0.01 -15.72
CA ALA A 213 0.82 -0.86 -16.83
C ALA A 213 0.24 -0.08 -18.03
N LYS A 214 -0.53 0.99 -17.78
CA LYS A 214 -1.04 1.87 -18.84
C LYS A 214 0.08 2.58 -19.60
N GLU A 215 1.10 3.09 -18.91
CA GLU A 215 2.25 3.72 -19.58
C GLU A 215 3.13 2.69 -20.30
N VAL A 216 3.29 1.48 -19.73
CA VAL A 216 3.97 0.37 -20.42
C VAL A 216 3.23 0.01 -21.70
N LYS A 217 1.89 -0.07 -21.67
CA LYS A 217 1.09 -0.32 -22.87
C LYS A 217 1.32 0.76 -23.93
N LYS A 218 1.26 2.05 -23.57
CA LYS A 218 1.53 3.15 -24.51
C LYS A 218 2.92 3.07 -25.12
N PHE A 219 3.93 2.73 -24.31
CA PHE A 219 5.29 2.51 -24.78
C PHE A 219 5.38 1.35 -25.78
N LEU A 220 4.73 0.22 -25.50
CA LEU A 220 4.71 -0.92 -26.43
C LEU A 220 3.92 -0.61 -27.71
N ASP A 221 2.84 0.16 -27.62
CA ASP A 221 2.05 0.56 -28.78
C ASP A 221 2.82 1.52 -29.70
N SER A 222 3.64 2.43 -29.15
CA SER A 222 4.48 3.33 -29.95
C SER A 222 5.56 2.59 -30.75
N LEU A 223 6.03 1.44 -30.24
CA LEU A 223 6.96 0.57 -30.98
C LEU A 223 6.27 -0.10 -32.17
N LYS A 224 5.03 -0.57 -32.00
CA LYS A 224 4.26 -1.22 -33.07
C LYS A 224 3.92 -0.27 -34.22
N SER A 225 3.59 0.98 -33.92
CA SER A 225 3.26 1.98 -34.95
C SER A 225 4.43 2.33 -35.87
N LYS A 226 5.65 1.87 -35.55
CA LYS A 226 6.87 2.09 -36.35
C LYS A 226 7.34 0.86 -37.13
N THR A 227 6.65 -0.29 -37.02
CA THR A 227 7.00 -1.53 -37.75
C THR A 227 6.27 -1.64 -39.09
N ILE A 228 6.14 -0.52 -39.82
CA ILE A 228 5.66 -0.48 -41.22
C ILE A 228 6.86 -0.18 -42.11
#